data_AF-A0A445BB65-F1
#
_entry.id   AF-A0A445BB65-F1
#
_cell.length_a   1.000
_cell.length_b   1.000
_cell.length_c   1.000
_cell.angle_alpha   90.00
_cell.angle_beta   90.00
_cell.angle_gamma   90.00
#
_symmetry.space_group_name_H-M   'P 1'
#
loop_
_entity.id
_entity.type
_entity.pdbx_description
1 polymer ?
#
loop_
_entity_poly.entity_id
_entity_poly.type
_entity_poly.pdbx_seq_one_letter_code
_entity_poly.pdbx_strand_id
1 'polypeptide(L)'
;MDMVPVVVRSASHVSAYRYLDHRHGTSPRFQVRAKLPFEQQDAKYYQHLEAAVHVVQRACRLCLHVYINYILFLSFRHSKYHVKSSLFSTDANVHQKNDQTPVTVADFGVQALISFELNKLFPSIPLVAEEDSAYLRSRNLAGSVLDAITAIDSPTSKPLTQDDVLEAIDRGGKDAFLFGSEPATYWVLDPIDGTRGFVKAGKALYVVGLALVVEGEIVAGVMGCPNWQEDFSKKSPTELEEVADMLSPSGTIMIAHIGCGTWTKRLNSMPKLPSVWTRCFVDGSNLVQKAHFCIPDSQTWESLPLSSSFNATNNVDDVGDNQVLLLAACCGRSNI
;
A
#
# COMPACT_ATOMS: atom_id res chain seq x y z
N MET A 1 -3.01 2.65 16.67
CA MET A 1 -4.03 3.71 16.58
C MET A 1 -3.41 4.76 15.68
N ASP A 2 -3.53 4.55 14.37
CA ASP A 2 -2.51 5.01 13.43
C ASP A 2 -3.19 5.84 12.34
N MET A 3 -2.91 7.14 12.32
CA MET A 3 -3.41 8.09 11.30
C MET A 3 -2.24 8.86 10.70
N VAL A 4 -1.95 8.59 9.43
CA VAL A 4 -1.36 9.59 8.51
C VAL A 4 -1.98 9.38 7.12
N PRO A 5 -2.81 10.32 6.65
CA PRO A 5 -3.03 10.44 5.21
C PRO A 5 -3.16 11.92 4.79
N VAL A 6 -2.08 12.53 4.30
CA VAL A 6 -2.15 13.85 3.65
C VAL A 6 -1.26 13.92 2.41
N VAL A 7 -1.89 14.03 1.23
CA VAL A 7 -1.31 14.72 0.07
C VAL A 7 -2.43 15.59 -0.50
N VAL A 8 -2.16 16.89 -0.66
CA VAL A 8 -3.13 17.87 -1.17
C VAL A 8 -2.42 18.86 -2.09
N ARG A 9 -2.91 19.01 -3.33
CA ARG A 9 -2.83 20.31 -4.01
C ARG A 9 -4.02 20.53 -4.94
N SER A 10 -4.49 21.77 -4.97
CA SER A 10 -5.52 22.30 -5.87
C SER A 10 -4.84 23.45 -6.67
N ALA A 11 -5.16 23.76 -7.92
CA ALA A 11 -6.50 23.93 -8.50
C ALA A 11 -7.01 22.83 -9.47
N SER A 12 -6.29 21.71 -9.60
CA SER A 12 -6.61 20.68 -10.62
C SER A 12 -6.19 19.25 -10.26
N HIS A 13 -5.76 19.01 -9.00
CA HIS A 13 -5.01 17.82 -8.59
C HIS A 13 -5.62 17.10 -7.36
N VAL A 14 -4.91 16.11 -6.81
CA VAL A 14 -5.43 15.00 -5.98
C VAL A 14 -5.54 15.33 -4.47
N SER A 15 -6.45 14.66 -3.76
CA SER A 15 -6.62 14.68 -2.28
C SER A 15 -7.39 13.45 -1.76
N ALA A 16 -7.26 13.10 -0.47
CA ALA A 16 -7.99 11.97 0.14
C ALA A 16 -8.31 12.15 1.64
N TYR A 17 -9.60 12.02 2.02
CA TYR A 17 -10.16 11.74 3.35
C TYR A 17 -11.55 11.06 3.15
N ARG A 18 -12.32 10.73 4.21
CA ARG A 18 -13.49 9.81 4.13
C ARG A 18 -14.72 10.22 4.95
N TYR A 19 -15.90 10.26 4.31
CA TYR A 19 -17.23 9.86 4.85
C TYR A 19 -18.13 9.27 3.72
N LEU A 20 -19.37 8.84 3.98
CA LEU A 20 -20.19 7.90 3.15
C LEU A 20 -21.63 8.41 2.82
N ASP A 21 -22.38 7.96 1.78
CA ASP A 21 -22.19 6.93 0.71
C ASP A 21 -22.61 7.46 -0.72
N HIS A 22 -23.69 7.13 -1.50
CA HIS A 22 -24.76 6.09 -1.47
C HIS A 22 -25.47 5.84 -2.85
N ARG A 23 -25.29 4.63 -3.46
CA ARG A 23 -26.10 4.00 -4.58
C ARG A 23 -26.12 4.73 -5.97
N HIS A 24 -26.43 4.14 -7.14
CA HIS A 24 -26.61 2.75 -7.68
C HIS A 24 -26.55 2.80 -9.24
N GLY A 25 -26.18 1.71 -9.96
CA GLY A 25 -26.30 1.59 -11.44
C GLY A 25 -25.48 0.43 -12.05
N THR A 26 -25.87 -0.14 -13.20
CA THR A 26 -25.27 -1.41 -13.72
C THR A 26 -25.23 -1.59 -15.25
N SER A 27 -24.21 -2.33 -15.74
CA SER A 27 -24.22 -3.37 -16.82
C SER A 27 -22.89 -3.39 -17.66
N PRO A 28 -22.75 -3.94 -18.90
CA PRO A 28 -21.68 -4.93 -19.21
C PRO A 28 -20.49 -4.42 -20.08
N ARG A 29 -19.40 -5.16 -20.36
CA ARG A 29 -18.99 -6.49 -19.87
C ARG A 29 -17.47 -6.78 -19.69
N PHE A 30 -16.68 -6.92 -20.76
CA PHE A 30 -15.49 -7.81 -20.79
C PHE A 30 -14.12 -7.08 -20.83
N GLN A 31 -12.99 -7.67 -20.41
CA GLN A 31 -12.81 -8.49 -19.18
C GLN A 31 -11.36 -8.47 -18.64
N VAL A 32 -10.75 -7.29 -18.50
CA VAL A 32 -9.89 -7.10 -17.31
C VAL A 32 -10.86 -7.06 -16.11
N ARG A 33 -10.55 -7.77 -15.02
CA ARG A 33 -11.53 -8.00 -13.94
C ARG A 33 -11.75 -6.82 -12.99
N ALA A 34 -10.99 -5.73 -13.15
CA ALA A 34 -10.95 -4.61 -12.22
C ALA A 34 -11.32 -3.27 -12.86
N LYS A 35 -12.43 -3.23 -13.64
CA LYS A 35 -13.01 -1.99 -14.18
C LYS A 35 -12.94 -0.85 -13.17
N LEU A 36 -12.39 0.28 -13.59
CA LEU A 36 -12.32 1.52 -12.80
C LEU A 36 -13.71 2.18 -12.72
N PRO A 37 -13.95 3.10 -11.76
CA PRO A 37 -15.26 3.70 -11.52
C PRO A 37 -15.65 4.87 -12.45
N PHE A 38 -14.96 5.00 -13.58
CA PHE A 38 -15.15 6.02 -14.60
C PHE A 38 -14.85 5.42 -15.98
N GLU A 39 -15.13 6.15 -17.07
CA GLU A 39 -14.90 5.66 -18.43
C GLU A 39 -13.48 5.98 -18.93
N GLN A 40 -12.99 5.17 -19.86
CA GLN A 40 -11.62 5.29 -20.40
C GLN A 40 -11.37 6.63 -21.13
N GLN A 41 -12.40 7.17 -21.78
CA GLN A 41 -12.35 8.42 -22.53
C GLN A 41 -12.08 9.66 -21.65
N ASP A 42 -12.49 9.60 -20.36
CA ASP A 42 -12.39 10.72 -19.42
C ASP A 42 -11.04 10.72 -18.66
N ALA A 43 -10.21 9.70 -18.86
CA ALA A 43 -9.03 9.40 -18.03
C ALA A 43 -7.78 9.10 -18.87
N LYS A 44 -6.94 10.11 -19.13
CA LYS A 44 -5.69 10.01 -19.93
C LYS A 44 -4.79 8.82 -19.58
N TYR A 45 -4.79 8.38 -18.31
CA TYR A 45 -3.95 7.28 -17.80
C TYR A 45 -4.75 6.05 -17.34
N TYR A 46 -5.98 5.83 -17.85
CA TYR A 46 -6.88 4.74 -17.44
C TYR A 46 -6.19 3.36 -17.37
N GLN A 47 -5.52 2.95 -18.45
CA GLN A 47 -4.89 1.63 -18.56
C GLN A 47 -3.74 1.45 -17.55
N HIS A 48 -3.02 2.53 -17.25
CA HIS A 48 -1.98 2.53 -16.22
C HIS A 48 -2.59 2.31 -14.83
N LEU A 49 -3.67 3.02 -14.49
CA LEU A 49 -4.35 2.84 -13.21
C LEU A 49 -5.04 1.46 -13.09
N GLU A 50 -5.64 0.93 -14.17
CA GLU A 50 -6.25 -0.41 -14.16
C GLU A 50 -5.19 -1.50 -13.92
N ALA A 51 -4.02 -1.37 -14.55
CA ALA A 51 -2.88 -2.23 -14.29
C ALA A 51 -2.34 -2.07 -12.86
N ALA A 52 -2.17 -0.83 -12.38
CA ALA A 52 -1.73 -0.54 -11.01
C ALA A 52 -2.67 -1.16 -9.96
N VAL A 53 -3.99 -1.08 -10.19
CA VAL A 53 -5.00 -1.77 -9.37
C VAL A 53 -4.82 -3.29 -9.44
N HIS A 54 -4.61 -3.88 -10.61
CA HIS A 54 -4.41 -5.31 -10.74
C HIS A 54 -3.18 -5.81 -9.96
N VAL A 55 -2.02 -5.16 -10.12
CA VAL A 55 -0.77 -5.58 -9.48
C VAL A 55 -0.80 -5.34 -7.97
N VAL A 56 -1.35 -4.21 -7.49
CA VAL A 56 -1.53 -3.99 -6.04
C VAL A 56 -2.53 -4.98 -5.44
N GLN A 57 -3.61 -5.35 -6.14
CA GLN A 57 -4.51 -6.43 -5.69
C GLN A 57 -3.88 -7.84 -5.73
N ARG A 58 -2.72 -8.03 -6.36
CA ARG A 58 -1.88 -9.24 -6.23
C ARG A 58 -0.90 -9.10 -5.07
N ALA A 59 -0.18 -7.98 -4.97
CA ALA A 59 0.73 -7.65 -3.87
C ALA A 59 0.05 -7.76 -2.49
N CYS A 60 -1.16 -7.21 -2.33
CA CYS A 60 -1.92 -7.33 -1.08
C CYS A 60 -2.21 -8.80 -0.71
N ARG A 61 -2.44 -9.68 -1.69
CA ARG A 61 -2.62 -11.12 -1.46
C ARG A 61 -1.31 -11.81 -1.11
N LEU A 62 -0.18 -11.35 -1.65
CA LEU A 62 1.15 -11.82 -1.25
C LEU A 62 1.41 -11.47 0.21
N CYS A 63 1.22 -10.21 0.61
CA CYS A 63 1.38 -9.78 2.01
C CYS A 63 0.52 -10.59 2.96
N LEU A 64 -0.77 -10.78 2.65
CA LEU A 64 -1.68 -11.61 3.46
C LEU A 64 -1.28 -13.09 3.48
N HIS A 65 -0.80 -13.66 2.37
CA HIS A 65 -0.32 -15.04 2.33
C HIS A 65 0.92 -15.22 3.23
N VAL A 66 1.90 -14.33 3.13
CA VAL A 66 3.11 -14.34 3.97
C VAL A 66 2.72 -14.15 5.44
N TYR A 67 1.88 -13.17 5.76
CA TYR A 67 1.39 -12.89 7.11
C TYR A 67 0.63 -14.07 7.77
N ILE A 68 -0.29 -14.71 7.04
CA ILE A 68 -1.04 -15.86 7.55
C ILE A 68 -0.10 -17.07 7.78
N ASN A 69 0.85 -17.33 6.87
CA ASN A 69 1.85 -18.39 7.09
C ASN A 69 2.74 -18.10 8.31
N TYR A 70 3.09 -16.84 8.58
CA TYR A 70 3.85 -16.45 9.77
C TYR A 70 3.08 -16.75 11.06
N ILE A 71 1.81 -16.34 11.13
CA ILE A 71 0.93 -16.64 12.28
C ILE A 71 0.77 -18.14 12.48
N LEU A 72 0.50 -18.90 11.42
CA LEU A 72 0.36 -20.36 11.50
C LEU A 72 1.66 -21.03 11.98
N PHE A 73 2.82 -20.57 11.52
CA PHE A 73 4.13 -21.07 11.97
C PHE A 73 4.37 -20.80 13.46
N LEU A 74 4.02 -19.62 13.97
CA LEU A 74 4.14 -19.29 15.39
C LEU A 74 3.17 -20.11 16.26
N SER A 75 1.90 -20.23 15.85
CA SER A 75 0.86 -20.93 16.61
C SER A 75 1.02 -22.45 16.63
N PHE A 76 1.59 -23.06 15.57
CA PHE A 76 1.68 -24.51 15.43
C PHE A 76 3.11 -25.08 15.60
N ARG A 77 3.96 -24.41 16.40
CA ARG A 77 5.36 -24.81 16.73
C ARG A 77 5.60 -26.26 17.19
N HIS A 78 4.55 -27.02 17.53
CA HIS A 78 4.61 -28.42 17.97
C HIS A 78 3.83 -29.41 17.07
N SER A 79 3.27 -28.97 15.94
CA SER A 79 2.37 -29.80 15.13
C SER A 79 3.02 -30.43 13.88
N LYS A 80 2.46 -31.54 13.41
CA LYS A 80 3.03 -32.45 12.39
C LYS A 80 2.94 -31.93 10.94
N TYR A 81 2.77 -30.62 10.75
CA TYR A 81 2.56 -30.00 9.44
C TYR A 81 3.87 -29.37 8.92
N HIS A 82 4.31 -29.80 7.73
CA HIS A 82 5.47 -29.21 7.05
C HIS A 82 5.13 -27.83 6.45
N VAL A 83 5.01 -26.81 7.30
CA VAL A 83 5.12 -25.41 6.87
C VAL A 83 6.57 -25.17 6.42
N LYS A 84 6.79 -24.54 5.26
CA LYS A 84 8.15 -24.22 4.77
C LYS A 84 8.83 -23.21 5.70
N SER A 85 9.74 -23.70 6.55
CA SER A 85 10.52 -22.87 7.49
C SER A 85 11.44 -21.87 6.80
N SER A 86 11.75 -22.04 5.51
CA SER A 86 12.55 -21.12 4.69
C SER A 86 11.96 -19.71 4.58
N LEU A 87 10.66 -19.52 4.85
CA LEU A 87 10.03 -18.21 4.93
C LEU A 87 10.36 -17.47 6.24
N PHE A 88 10.49 -18.18 7.37
CA PHE A 88 10.54 -17.58 8.72
C PHE A 88 11.53 -18.26 9.69
N SER A 89 12.79 -18.36 9.30
CA SER A 89 13.87 -18.57 10.28
C SER A 89 14.00 -17.31 11.14
N THR A 90 13.63 -17.41 12.43
CA THR A 90 13.18 -16.28 13.27
C THR A 90 14.18 -15.13 13.44
N ASP A 91 15.47 -15.43 13.39
CA ASP A 91 16.56 -14.48 13.61
C ASP A 91 17.39 -14.24 12.33
N ALA A 92 16.94 -14.81 11.20
CA ALA A 92 17.73 -14.88 9.97
C ALA A 92 17.07 -14.21 8.75
N ASN A 93 15.74 -14.03 8.75
CA ASN A 93 14.97 -13.61 7.58
C ASN A 93 14.41 -12.18 7.65
N VAL A 94 14.52 -11.50 8.80
CA VAL A 94 14.27 -10.06 8.91
C VAL A 94 15.61 -9.35 8.80
N HIS A 95 15.84 -8.65 7.69
CA HIS A 95 16.96 -7.74 7.58
C HIS A 95 16.58 -6.41 8.24
N GLN A 96 17.49 -5.79 8.96
CA GLN A 96 17.35 -4.37 9.31
C GLN A 96 18.17 -3.56 8.30
N LYS A 97 17.50 -2.64 7.62
CA LYS A 97 18.11 -1.57 6.82
C LYS A 97 18.99 -0.68 7.73
N ASN A 98 19.81 0.18 7.14
CA ASN A 98 20.76 1.04 7.88
C ASN A 98 20.09 2.02 8.88
N ASP A 99 18.79 2.27 8.73
CA ASP A 99 17.93 3.09 9.61
C ASP A 99 17.24 2.27 10.73
N GLN A 100 17.54 0.97 10.83
CA GLN A 100 16.93 -0.04 11.71
C GLN A 100 15.47 -0.41 11.34
N THR A 101 15.00 -0.07 10.15
CA THR A 101 13.68 -0.54 9.67
C THR A 101 13.78 -1.99 9.16
N PRO A 102 12.88 -2.89 9.59
CA PRO A 102 12.89 -4.27 9.14
C PRO A 102 12.38 -4.38 7.69
N VAL A 103 12.97 -5.27 6.90
CA VAL A 103 12.48 -5.71 5.60
C VAL A 103 12.39 -7.24 5.57
N THR A 104 11.37 -7.77 4.89
CA THR A 104 10.95 -9.17 4.91
C THR A 104 10.81 -9.76 3.50
N VAL A 105 10.53 -11.08 3.44
CA VAL A 105 10.16 -11.79 2.19
C VAL A 105 8.93 -11.17 1.50
N ALA A 106 8.03 -10.50 2.23
CA ALA A 106 6.87 -9.85 1.63
C ALA A 106 7.26 -8.61 0.82
N ASP A 107 8.12 -7.73 1.34
CA ASP A 107 8.56 -6.49 0.71
C ASP A 107 9.24 -6.77 -0.64
N PHE A 108 10.25 -7.66 -0.63
CA PHE A 108 10.91 -8.17 -1.85
C PHE A 108 9.92 -8.84 -2.82
N GLY A 109 8.95 -9.60 -2.29
CA GLY A 109 7.93 -10.28 -3.08
C GLY A 109 6.98 -9.32 -3.78
N VAL A 110 6.57 -8.25 -3.10
CA VAL A 110 5.76 -7.16 -3.68
C VAL A 110 6.54 -6.44 -4.77
N GLN A 111 7.79 -6.04 -4.51
CA GLN A 111 8.61 -5.34 -5.50
C GLN A 111 8.88 -6.20 -6.75
N ALA A 112 9.27 -7.46 -6.58
CA ALA A 112 9.47 -8.40 -7.69
C ALA A 112 8.20 -8.57 -8.55
N LEU A 113 7.06 -8.79 -7.91
CA LEU A 113 5.76 -9.00 -8.54
C LEU A 113 5.29 -7.77 -9.33
N ILE A 114 5.29 -6.61 -8.70
CA ILE A 114 4.85 -5.35 -9.31
C ILE A 114 5.80 -4.95 -10.46
N SER A 115 7.12 -5.04 -10.25
CA SER A 115 8.12 -4.78 -11.29
C SER A 115 7.96 -5.70 -12.50
N PHE A 116 7.78 -7.01 -12.29
CA PHE A 116 7.60 -7.96 -13.38
C PHE A 116 6.31 -7.71 -14.19
N GLU A 117 5.19 -7.43 -13.53
CA GLU A 117 3.92 -7.14 -14.23
C GLU A 117 3.92 -5.78 -14.93
N LEU A 118 4.43 -4.71 -14.28
CA LEU A 118 4.50 -3.39 -14.89
C LEU A 118 5.48 -3.36 -16.07
N ASN A 119 6.66 -3.99 -15.96
CA ASN A 119 7.60 -4.11 -17.08
C ASN A 119 7.00 -4.87 -18.27
N LYS A 120 6.13 -5.85 -18.03
CA LYS A 120 5.42 -6.58 -19.10
C LYS A 120 4.37 -5.73 -19.82
N LEU A 121 3.77 -4.74 -19.14
CA LEU A 121 2.69 -3.91 -19.68
C LEU A 121 3.19 -2.56 -20.22
N PHE A 122 4.20 -1.98 -19.59
CA PHE A 122 4.76 -0.65 -19.85
C PHE A 122 6.31 -0.68 -19.81
N PRO A 123 6.99 -1.47 -20.67
CA PRO A 123 8.46 -1.65 -20.64
C PRO A 123 9.28 -0.37 -20.86
N SER A 124 8.63 0.73 -21.27
CA SER A 124 9.25 2.06 -21.43
C SER A 124 9.12 2.97 -20.21
N ILE A 125 8.45 2.53 -19.14
CA ILE A 125 8.25 3.31 -17.91
C ILE A 125 9.05 2.65 -16.78
N PRO A 126 10.19 3.22 -16.35
CA PRO A 126 11.00 2.65 -15.28
C PRO A 126 10.25 2.65 -13.94
N LEU A 127 10.68 1.78 -13.03
CA LEU A 127 10.22 1.70 -11.66
C LEU A 127 11.28 2.31 -10.73
N VAL A 128 10.84 3.07 -9.73
CA VAL A 128 11.63 3.46 -8.56
C VAL A 128 10.99 2.80 -7.35
N ALA A 129 11.76 2.01 -6.62
CA ALA A 129 11.34 1.28 -5.43
C ALA A 129 12.49 1.19 -4.42
N GLU A 130 12.20 0.83 -3.17
CA GLU A 130 13.16 0.94 -2.07
C GLU A 130 14.22 -0.17 -2.06
N GLU A 131 13.88 -1.40 -2.45
CA GLU A 131 14.74 -2.56 -2.23
C GLU A 131 15.75 -2.79 -3.36
N ASP A 132 16.89 -3.41 -3.02
CA ASP A 132 17.78 -4.09 -3.97
C ASP A 132 18.00 -5.56 -3.58
N SER A 133 18.34 -6.42 -4.54
CA SER A 133 18.43 -7.86 -4.26
C SER A 133 19.78 -8.31 -3.70
N ALA A 134 20.70 -7.42 -3.34
CA ALA A 134 22.00 -7.79 -2.78
C ALA A 134 21.84 -8.56 -1.45
N TYR A 135 20.88 -8.16 -0.61
CA TYR A 135 20.56 -8.93 0.61
C TYR A 135 20.11 -10.36 0.27
N LEU A 136 19.15 -10.52 -0.65
CA LEU A 136 18.64 -11.84 -1.06
C LEU A 136 19.74 -12.75 -1.62
N ARG A 137 20.64 -12.21 -2.44
CA ARG A 137 21.82 -12.92 -2.96
C ARG A 137 22.74 -13.38 -1.84
N SER A 138 23.08 -12.47 -0.90
CA SER A 138 23.99 -12.77 0.22
C SER A 138 23.46 -13.83 1.19
N ARG A 139 22.14 -14.05 1.22
CA ARG A 139 21.46 -15.01 2.13
C ARG A 139 20.84 -16.21 1.42
N ASN A 140 20.95 -16.28 0.08
CA ASN A 140 20.29 -17.29 -0.77
C ASN A 140 18.75 -17.37 -0.56
N LEU A 141 18.09 -16.22 -0.41
CA LEU A 141 16.66 -16.11 -0.08
C LEU A 141 15.73 -15.93 -1.30
N ALA A 142 16.28 -15.83 -2.51
CA ALA A 142 15.48 -15.63 -3.73
C ALA A 142 14.43 -16.75 -3.95
N GLY A 143 14.75 -17.99 -3.57
CA GLY A 143 13.81 -19.11 -3.58
C GLY A 143 12.62 -18.94 -2.63
N SER A 144 12.82 -18.35 -1.45
CA SER A 144 11.72 -18.04 -0.52
C SER A 144 10.78 -16.95 -1.07
N VAL A 145 11.33 -15.97 -1.79
CA VAL A 145 10.54 -14.92 -2.46
C VAL A 145 9.76 -15.51 -3.64
N LEU A 146 10.40 -16.35 -4.46
CA LEU A 146 9.77 -17.06 -5.57
C LEU A 146 8.63 -17.98 -5.10
N ASP A 147 8.83 -18.72 -3.99
CA ASP A 147 7.79 -19.52 -3.35
C ASP A 147 6.56 -18.67 -3.00
N ALA A 148 6.77 -17.51 -2.34
CA ALA A 148 5.69 -16.63 -1.90
C ALA A 148 4.90 -16.00 -3.07
N ILE A 149 5.57 -15.64 -4.17
CA ILE A 149 4.91 -15.17 -5.40
C ILE A 149 4.13 -16.31 -6.04
N THR A 150 4.75 -17.49 -6.21
CA THR A 150 4.13 -18.65 -6.87
C THR A 150 2.87 -19.13 -6.13
N ALA A 151 2.83 -18.98 -4.80
CA ALA A 151 1.71 -19.39 -3.97
C ALA A 151 0.43 -18.55 -4.12
N ILE A 152 0.48 -17.36 -4.74
CA ILE A 152 -0.70 -16.52 -5.01
C ILE A 152 -1.14 -16.51 -6.49
N ASP A 153 -0.37 -17.20 -7.34
CA ASP A 153 -0.54 -17.20 -8.79
C ASP A 153 -1.50 -18.29 -9.29
N SER A 154 -2.08 -18.06 -10.46
CA SER A 154 -2.87 -19.08 -11.16
C SER A 154 -1.94 -19.92 -12.04
N PRO A 155 -2.13 -21.25 -12.15
CA PRO A 155 -1.20 -22.18 -12.81
C PRO A 155 -1.19 -22.09 -14.35
N THR A 156 -1.50 -20.92 -14.91
CA THR A 156 -1.64 -20.64 -16.34
C THR A 156 -0.66 -19.57 -16.85
N SER A 157 0.26 -19.11 -16.00
CA SER A 157 1.37 -18.21 -16.36
C SER A 157 2.65 -19.01 -16.73
N LYS A 158 3.59 -18.38 -17.45
CA LYS A 158 4.98 -18.87 -17.51
C LYS A 158 5.53 -18.82 -16.07
N PRO A 159 6.08 -19.91 -15.51
CA PRO A 159 6.67 -19.87 -14.19
C PRO A 159 7.88 -18.91 -14.17
N LEU A 160 8.02 -18.17 -13.07
CA LEU A 160 9.18 -17.36 -12.76
C LEU A 160 10.34 -18.26 -12.29
N THR A 161 11.57 -17.83 -12.53
CA THR A 161 12.78 -18.38 -11.93
C THR A 161 13.28 -17.47 -10.80
N GLN A 162 14.30 -17.92 -10.06
CA GLN A 162 14.95 -17.06 -9.06
C GLN A 162 15.67 -15.87 -9.72
N ASP A 163 16.19 -16.05 -10.94
CA ASP A 163 16.84 -14.98 -11.70
C ASP A 163 15.82 -13.95 -12.19
N ASP A 164 14.63 -14.37 -12.69
CA ASP A 164 13.53 -13.45 -13.04
C ASP A 164 13.11 -12.59 -11.81
N VAL A 165 13.15 -13.15 -10.59
CA VAL A 165 12.82 -12.45 -9.33
C VAL A 165 13.91 -11.46 -8.93
N LEU A 166 15.19 -11.86 -8.99
CA LEU A 166 16.33 -10.98 -8.70
C LEU A 166 16.40 -9.80 -9.68
N GLU A 167 16.24 -10.07 -10.98
CA GLU A 167 16.20 -9.03 -12.02
C GLU A 167 14.99 -8.10 -11.85
N ALA A 168 13.83 -8.62 -11.43
CA ALA A 168 12.66 -7.80 -11.17
C ALA A 168 12.83 -6.86 -9.97
N ILE A 169 13.48 -7.31 -8.89
CA ILE A 169 13.79 -6.44 -7.75
C ILE A 169 14.78 -5.35 -8.18
N ASP A 170 15.90 -5.75 -8.80
CA ASP A 170 16.95 -4.82 -9.21
C ASP A 170 16.45 -3.79 -10.25
N ARG A 171 15.47 -4.14 -11.11
CA ARG A 171 14.81 -3.20 -12.04
C ARG A 171 14.07 -2.03 -11.37
N GLY A 172 13.82 -2.09 -10.06
CA GLY A 172 13.28 -0.97 -9.27
C GLY A 172 14.32 -0.22 -8.42
N GLY A 173 15.54 -0.76 -8.29
CA GLY A 173 16.55 -0.26 -7.36
C GLY A 173 17.24 1.03 -7.83
N LYS A 174 17.93 1.69 -6.89
CA LYS A 174 18.63 2.98 -7.07
C LYS A 174 19.55 3.09 -8.29
N ASP A 175 20.15 1.97 -8.73
CA ASP A 175 21.12 1.91 -9.83
C ASP A 175 20.47 1.50 -11.18
N ALA A 176 19.15 1.25 -11.21
CA ALA A 176 18.45 0.70 -12.36
C ALA A 176 18.23 1.71 -13.50
N PHE A 177 18.08 2.99 -13.17
CA PHE A 177 17.74 4.04 -14.13
C PHE A 177 18.36 5.38 -13.71
N LEU A 178 18.96 6.10 -14.67
CA LEU A 178 19.49 7.43 -14.46
C LEU A 178 18.53 8.47 -15.04
N PHE A 179 17.95 9.29 -14.16
CA PHE A 179 17.15 10.43 -14.59
C PHE A 179 18.02 11.52 -15.24
N GLY A 180 17.57 12.03 -16.38
CA GLY A 180 18.20 13.15 -17.09
C GLY A 180 17.77 14.51 -16.54
N SER A 181 18.06 15.58 -17.29
CA SER A 181 17.60 16.95 -16.99
C SER A 181 16.11 17.17 -17.27
N GLU A 182 15.50 16.34 -18.12
CA GLU A 182 14.12 16.50 -18.57
C GLU A 182 13.11 15.85 -17.61
N PRO A 183 11.89 16.41 -17.46
CA PRO A 183 10.85 15.84 -16.61
C PRO A 183 10.48 14.40 -17.01
N ALA A 184 10.72 13.44 -16.11
CA ALA A 184 10.58 12.02 -16.40
C ALA A 184 9.16 11.47 -16.20
N THR A 185 8.89 10.32 -16.81
CA THR A 185 7.71 9.48 -16.55
C THR A 185 8.18 8.16 -15.93
N TYR A 186 7.68 7.83 -14.74
CA TYR A 186 8.14 6.68 -13.96
C TYR A 186 7.10 6.21 -12.94
N TRP A 187 7.17 4.94 -12.55
CA TRP A 187 6.44 4.39 -11.42
C TRP A 187 7.21 4.61 -10.12
N VAL A 188 6.50 4.89 -9.03
CA VAL A 188 7.05 4.91 -7.66
C VAL A 188 6.32 3.87 -6.83
N LEU A 189 7.06 2.98 -6.18
CA LEU A 189 6.55 1.91 -5.34
C LEU A 189 7.17 1.97 -3.95
N ASP A 190 6.32 2.07 -2.94
CA ASP A 190 6.63 1.57 -1.59
C ASP A 190 6.01 0.16 -1.47
N PRO A 191 6.82 -0.89 -1.32
CA PRO A 191 6.30 -2.26 -1.27
C PRO A 191 5.49 -2.53 0.00
N ILE A 192 5.89 -1.99 1.16
CA ILE A 192 5.18 -2.10 2.45
C ILE A 192 5.51 -0.85 3.31
N ASP A 193 4.75 0.22 3.14
CA ASP A 193 4.75 1.32 4.11
C ASP A 193 4.23 0.75 5.44
N GLY A 194 5.00 0.99 6.51
CA GLY A 194 4.74 0.43 7.83
C GLY A 194 5.25 -1.00 8.07
N THR A 195 6.36 -1.46 7.47
CA THR A 195 6.91 -2.82 7.73
C THR A 195 7.11 -3.15 9.22
N ARG A 196 7.40 -2.14 10.07
CA ARG A 196 7.46 -2.29 11.54
C ARG A 196 6.12 -2.74 12.16
N GLY A 197 4.99 -2.35 11.56
CA GLY A 197 3.65 -2.81 11.91
C GLY A 197 3.39 -4.23 11.40
N PHE A 198 3.73 -4.50 10.13
CA PHE A 198 3.62 -5.83 9.50
C PHE A 198 4.33 -6.93 10.31
N VAL A 199 5.60 -6.71 10.68
CA VAL A 199 6.42 -7.69 11.44
C VAL A 199 5.90 -7.94 12.85
N LYS A 200 5.22 -6.97 13.49
CA LYS A 200 4.73 -7.10 14.87
C LYS A 200 3.47 -7.96 15.03
N ALA A 201 2.91 -8.51 13.94
CA ALA A 201 1.78 -9.46 13.95
C ALA A 201 0.60 -9.03 14.85
N GLY A 202 0.15 -7.78 14.69
CA GLY A 202 -0.89 -7.17 15.51
C GLY A 202 -1.79 -6.19 14.74
N LYS A 203 -2.53 -5.35 15.46
CA LYS A 203 -3.53 -4.41 14.91
C LYS A 203 -2.92 -3.15 14.27
N ALA A 204 -1.63 -3.17 13.92
CA ALA A 204 -0.93 -2.07 13.26
C ALA A 204 -1.14 -2.15 11.75
N LEU A 205 -1.54 -1.06 11.12
CA LEU A 205 -1.80 -0.99 9.68
C LEU A 205 -0.49 -1.03 8.87
N TYR A 206 -0.57 -1.54 7.64
CA TYR A 206 0.49 -1.45 6.64
C TYR A 206 -0.13 -1.25 5.24
N VAL A 207 0.65 -0.71 4.31
CA VAL A 207 0.16 -0.24 3.01
C VAL A 207 1.09 -0.66 1.87
N VAL A 208 0.53 -1.14 0.76
CA VAL A 208 1.23 -1.26 -0.52
C VAL A 208 0.91 -0.01 -1.34
N GLY A 209 1.90 0.84 -1.61
CA GLY A 209 1.70 2.14 -2.27
C GLY A 209 2.34 2.21 -3.66
N LEU A 210 1.55 2.41 -4.71
CA LEU A 210 2.02 2.51 -6.09
C LEU A 210 1.48 3.79 -6.77
N ALA A 211 2.37 4.63 -7.29
CA ALA A 211 2.03 5.87 -7.99
C ALA A 211 2.68 5.96 -9.38
N LEU A 212 2.01 6.64 -10.31
CA LEU A 212 2.56 7.03 -11.61
C LEU A 212 2.87 8.52 -11.59
N VAL A 213 4.14 8.84 -11.84
CA VAL A 213 4.62 10.20 -12.08
C VAL A 213 4.76 10.40 -13.59
N VAL A 214 4.28 11.54 -14.11
CA VAL A 214 4.46 11.98 -15.50
C VAL A 214 4.89 13.44 -15.48
N GLU A 215 6.02 13.74 -16.11
CA GLU A 215 6.57 15.09 -16.22
C GLU A 215 6.79 15.76 -14.84
N GLY A 216 7.06 14.95 -13.81
CA GLY A 216 7.23 15.36 -12.42
C GLY A 216 5.95 15.41 -11.57
N GLU A 217 4.76 15.32 -12.17
CA GLU A 217 3.48 15.38 -11.46
C GLU A 217 2.88 13.99 -11.20
N ILE A 218 2.25 13.79 -10.03
CA ILE A 218 1.58 12.52 -9.68
C ILE A 218 0.20 12.49 -10.33
N VAL A 219 0.07 11.71 -11.41
CA VAL A 219 -1.16 11.66 -12.23
C VAL A 219 -2.11 10.53 -11.87
N ALA A 220 -1.60 9.49 -11.20
CA ALA A 220 -2.38 8.32 -10.78
C ALA A 220 -1.74 7.67 -9.53
N GLY A 221 -2.57 7.11 -8.65
CA GLY A 221 -2.10 6.43 -7.45
C GLY A 221 -3.03 5.30 -7.00
N VAL A 222 -2.46 4.26 -6.40
CA VAL A 222 -3.15 3.09 -5.86
C VAL A 222 -2.55 2.76 -4.50
N MET A 223 -3.42 2.57 -3.51
CA MET A 223 -3.05 2.27 -2.12
C MET A 223 -3.81 1.04 -1.65
N GLY A 224 -3.10 -0.06 -1.39
CA GLY A 224 -3.67 -1.30 -0.87
C GLY A 224 -3.43 -1.45 0.61
N CYS A 225 -4.49 -1.55 1.42
CA CYS A 225 -4.45 -1.63 2.88
C CYS A 225 -5.00 -3.00 3.32
N PRO A 226 -4.20 -4.09 3.35
CA PRO A 226 -4.75 -5.45 3.33
C PRO A 226 -5.34 -5.89 4.67
N ASN A 227 -4.82 -5.35 5.79
CA ASN A 227 -5.32 -5.59 7.13
C ASN A 227 -6.23 -4.48 7.67
N TRP A 228 -6.66 -3.54 6.82
CA TRP A 228 -7.66 -2.55 7.21
C TRP A 228 -8.98 -3.25 7.56
N GLN A 229 -9.57 -2.91 8.72
CA GLN A 229 -10.92 -3.31 9.09
C GLN A 229 -11.82 -2.08 9.12
N GLU A 230 -13.04 -2.21 8.60
CA GLU A 230 -14.09 -1.20 8.75
C GLU A 230 -14.85 -1.44 10.06
N ASP A 231 -15.17 -0.38 10.80
CA ASP A 231 -15.77 -0.40 12.15
C ASP A 231 -17.24 -0.92 12.17
N PHE A 232 -17.43 -2.23 11.96
CA PHE A 232 -18.75 -2.87 11.97
C PHE A 232 -19.25 -3.22 13.38
N SER A 233 -19.47 -2.16 14.16
CA SER A 233 -20.09 -2.12 15.48
C SER A 233 -19.26 -2.68 16.65
N LYS A 234 -19.46 -2.06 17.81
CA LYS A 234 -18.77 -2.43 19.06
C LYS A 234 -19.28 -3.77 19.61
N LYS A 235 -18.63 -4.85 19.21
CA LYS A 235 -18.64 -6.14 19.94
C LYS A 235 -17.20 -6.54 20.23
N SER A 236 -16.93 -6.96 21.45
CA SER A 236 -15.71 -7.70 21.78
C SER A 236 -15.81 -9.09 21.12
N PRO A 237 -14.94 -9.45 20.16
CA PRO A 237 -14.93 -10.78 19.59
C PRO A 237 -14.47 -11.79 20.66
N THR A 238 -14.93 -13.03 20.55
CA THR A 238 -14.30 -14.16 21.25
C THR A 238 -12.99 -14.56 20.57
N GLU A 239 -12.11 -15.28 21.27
CA GLU A 239 -10.79 -15.70 20.76
C GLU A 239 -10.87 -16.46 19.43
N LEU A 240 -11.95 -17.24 19.22
CA LEU A 240 -12.22 -17.95 17.97
C LEU A 240 -12.70 -17.02 16.84
N GLU A 241 -13.39 -15.93 17.17
CA GLU A 241 -13.79 -14.90 16.21
C GLU A 241 -12.60 -14.02 15.81
N GLU A 242 -11.69 -13.66 16.73
CA GLU A 242 -10.45 -12.94 16.37
C GLU A 242 -9.58 -13.74 15.39
N VAL A 243 -9.46 -15.06 15.57
CA VAL A 243 -8.76 -15.93 14.61
C VAL A 243 -9.51 -16.02 13.27
N ALA A 244 -10.85 -16.07 13.28
CA ALA A 244 -11.65 -16.12 12.06
C ALA A 244 -11.56 -14.81 11.24
N ASP A 245 -11.53 -13.66 11.90
CA ASP A 245 -11.36 -12.33 11.27
C ASP A 245 -9.93 -12.13 10.73
N MET A 246 -8.91 -12.57 11.49
CA MET A 246 -7.51 -12.61 11.02
C MET A 246 -7.32 -13.48 9.76
N LEU A 247 -8.14 -14.53 9.60
CA LEU A 247 -8.19 -15.39 8.42
C LEU A 247 -9.14 -14.88 7.32
N SER A 248 -9.97 -13.87 7.61
CA SER A 248 -10.96 -13.29 6.70
C SER A 248 -10.79 -11.77 6.50
N PRO A 249 -9.57 -11.24 6.34
CA PRO A 249 -9.30 -9.81 6.39
C PRO A 249 -10.12 -9.03 5.35
N SER A 250 -10.87 -8.05 5.84
CA SER A 250 -11.78 -7.21 5.05
C SER A 250 -11.13 -5.91 4.55
N GLY A 251 -9.87 -6.06 4.09
CA GLY A 251 -9.00 -4.98 3.63
C GLY A 251 -9.61 -4.07 2.58
N THR A 252 -8.93 -2.96 2.31
CA THR A 252 -9.39 -1.91 1.40
C THR A 252 -8.35 -1.64 0.32
N ILE A 253 -8.78 -1.21 -0.86
CA ILE A 253 -7.91 -0.62 -1.88
C ILE A 253 -8.51 0.71 -2.35
N MET A 254 -7.70 1.77 -2.23
CA MET A 254 -8.01 3.12 -2.66
C MET A 254 -7.28 3.44 -3.96
N ILE A 255 -7.87 4.31 -4.77
CA ILE A 255 -7.28 4.82 -6.01
C ILE A 255 -7.48 6.32 -6.11
N ALA A 256 -6.58 7.00 -6.80
CA ALA A 256 -6.74 8.39 -7.20
C ALA A 256 -6.25 8.57 -8.65
N HIS A 257 -6.88 9.49 -9.38
CA HIS A 257 -6.52 9.80 -10.76
C HIS A 257 -6.84 11.27 -11.09
N ILE A 258 -5.95 11.92 -11.84
CA ILE A 258 -6.06 13.33 -12.22
C ILE A 258 -7.31 13.59 -13.09
N GLY A 259 -8.21 14.45 -12.60
CA GLY A 259 -9.53 14.71 -13.21
C GLY A 259 -10.65 13.79 -12.73
N CYS A 260 -10.38 12.50 -12.48
CA CYS A 260 -11.41 11.55 -12.04
C CYS A 260 -11.61 11.50 -10.51
N GLY A 261 -10.61 11.95 -9.74
CA GLY A 261 -10.65 12.04 -8.28
C GLY A 261 -10.36 10.70 -7.57
N THR A 262 -10.75 10.63 -6.29
CA THR A 262 -10.38 9.54 -5.37
C THR A 262 -11.54 8.60 -5.11
N TRP A 263 -11.27 7.29 -5.06
CA TRP A 263 -12.26 6.23 -4.91
C TRP A 263 -11.72 5.08 -4.05
N THR A 264 -12.61 4.30 -3.45
CA THR A 264 -12.27 3.15 -2.60
C THR A 264 -13.15 1.94 -2.89
N LYS A 265 -12.63 0.73 -2.73
CA LYS A 265 -13.41 -0.52 -2.71
C LYS A 265 -12.80 -1.49 -1.70
N ARG A 266 -13.57 -2.48 -1.26
CA ARG A 266 -13.01 -3.60 -0.50
C ARG A 266 -12.06 -4.45 -1.35
N LEU A 267 -10.98 -4.87 -0.72
CA LEU A 267 -10.06 -5.89 -1.20
C LEU A 267 -10.71 -7.27 -1.01
N ASN A 268 -11.59 -7.65 -1.95
CA ASN A 268 -12.32 -8.91 -1.87
C ASN A 268 -11.40 -10.14 -1.78
N SER A 269 -11.34 -10.74 -0.59
CA SER A 269 -10.82 -12.10 -0.36
C SER A 269 -11.73 -13.17 -1.00
N MET A 270 -13.03 -12.89 -1.17
CA MET A 270 -14.01 -13.79 -1.78
C MET A 270 -14.47 -13.30 -3.17
N PRO A 271 -14.19 -14.02 -4.27
CA PRO A 271 -14.42 -13.55 -5.65
C PRO A 271 -15.88 -13.60 -6.14
N LYS A 272 -16.86 -13.80 -5.23
CA LYS A 272 -18.29 -13.97 -5.57
C LYS A 272 -19.15 -12.73 -5.31
N LEU A 273 -18.69 -11.77 -4.51
CA LEU A 273 -19.43 -10.53 -4.25
C LEU A 273 -18.95 -9.42 -5.21
N PRO A 274 -19.83 -8.59 -5.80
CA PRO A 274 -19.41 -7.42 -6.57
C PRO A 274 -18.73 -6.39 -5.65
N SER A 275 -17.44 -6.14 -5.84
CA SER A 275 -16.76 -5.00 -5.20
C SER A 275 -17.21 -3.71 -5.87
N VAL A 276 -18.16 -3.01 -5.27
CA VAL A 276 -18.56 -1.66 -5.70
C VAL A 276 -17.48 -0.66 -5.31
N TRP A 277 -17.16 0.27 -6.21
CA TRP A 277 -16.34 1.44 -5.87
C TRP A 277 -17.22 2.53 -5.26
N THR A 278 -16.81 3.06 -4.11
CA THR A 278 -17.40 4.26 -3.49
C THR A 278 -16.48 5.45 -3.77
N ARG A 279 -17.03 6.59 -4.16
CA ARG A 279 -16.25 7.81 -4.36
C ARG A 279 -15.84 8.37 -3.00
N CYS A 280 -14.56 8.71 -2.84
CA CYS A 280 -14.09 9.41 -1.65
C CYS A 280 -14.34 10.91 -1.84
N PHE A 281 -15.24 11.46 -1.04
CA PHE A 281 -15.42 12.91 -0.93
C PHE A 281 -14.63 13.42 0.28
N VAL A 282 -14.03 14.60 0.13
CA VAL A 282 -13.57 15.39 1.27
C VAL A 282 -14.77 16.18 1.77
N ASP A 283 -15.09 16.08 3.06
CA ASP A 283 -16.15 16.88 3.68
C ASP A 283 -15.83 18.38 3.60
N GLY A 284 -16.84 19.23 3.78
CA GLY A 284 -16.60 20.64 4.08
C GLY A 284 -15.72 20.81 5.32
N SER A 285 -14.99 21.93 5.42
CA SER A 285 -13.93 22.18 6.41
C SER A 285 -14.33 22.17 7.90
N ASN A 286 -15.59 21.81 8.19
CA ASN A 286 -16.27 21.78 9.48
C ASN A 286 -15.64 20.84 10.53
N LEU A 287 -14.68 20.00 10.12
CA LEU A 287 -14.01 18.98 10.95
C LEU A 287 -12.47 19.08 10.91
N VAL A 288 -11.89 20.09 10.25
CA VAL A 288 -10.42 20.25 10.11
C VAL A 288 -9.74 20.41 11.48
N GLN A 289 -10.39 21.10 12.41
CA GLN A 289 -10.00 21.26 13.81
C GLN A 289 -10.01 19.95 14.64
N LYS A 290 -10.47 18.83 14.07
CA LYS A 290 -10.41 17.49 14.66
C LYS A 290 -9.41 16.56 13.96
N ALA A 291 -8.75 17.03 12.89
CA ALA A 291 -7.69 16.29 12.24
C ALA A 291 -6.35 16.57 12.93
N HIS A 292 -5.51 15.55 13.03
CA HIS A 292 -4.12 15.69 13.46
C HIS A 292 -3.24 15.79 12.22
N PHE A 293 -2.29 16.70 12.24
CA PHE A 293 -1.39 16.97 11.11
C PHE A 293 0.05 16.63 11.49
N CYS A 294 0.76 15.99 10.58
CA CYS A 294 2.21 15.82 10.67
C CYS A 294 2.84 16.65 9.54
N ILE A 295 3.88 17.41 9.83
CA ILE A 295 4.70 18.11 8.82
C ILE A 295 6.14 17.61 8.88
N PRO A 296 6.84 17.44 7.75
CA PRO A 296 8.27 17.12 7.75
C PRO A 296 9.10 18.21 8.42
N ASP A 297 10.22 17.85 9.06
CA ASP A 297 11.15 18.80 9.71
C ASP A 297 11.68 19.91 8.76
N SER A 298 11.61 19.68 7.45
CA SER A 298 11.98 20.64 6.39
C SER A 298 10.88 21.65 6.04
N GLN A 299 9.70 21.56 6.66
CA GLN A 299 8.50 22.32 6.29
C GLN A 299 7.83 22.94 7.53
N THR A 300 7.34 24.18 7.41
CA THR A 300 6.61 24.87 8.48
C THR A 300 5.10 24.92 8.19
N TRP A 301 4.28 25.14 9.22
CA TRP A 301 2.82 25.22 9.09
C TRP A 301 2.39 26.27 8.06
N GLU A 302 3.04 27.43 8.06
CA GLU A 302 2.72 28.60 7.25
C GLU A 302 2.80 28.29 5.74
N SER A 303 3.62 27.31 5.35
CA SER A 303 3.77 26.86 3.96
C SER A 303 2.60 25.99 3.45
N LEU A 304 1.75 25.46 4.34
CA LEU A 304 0.59 24.66 3.95
C LEU A 304 -0.60 25.56 3.60
N PRO A 305 -1.42 25.22 2.58
CA PRO A 305 -2.59 26.02 2.21
C PRO A 305 -3.59 26.27 3.35
N LEU A 306 -3.66 25.35 4.32
CA LEU A 306 -4.55 25.43 5.48
C LEU A 306 -4.16 26.53 6.48
N SER A 307 -2.91 27.02 6.49
CA SER A 307 -2.46 28.10 7.38
C SER A 307 -3.21 29.42 7.17
N SER A 308 -3.76 29.60 5.96
CA SER A 308 -4.63 30.73 5.61
C SER A 308 -5.97 30.76 6.35
N SER A 309 -6.36 29.63 6.97
CA SER A 309 -7.70 29.39 7.52
C SER A 309 -7.69 28.83 8.95
N PHE A 310 -6.58 28.20 9.37
CA PHE A 310 -6.40 27.60 10.69
C PHE A 310 -5.02 27.93 11.26
N ASN A 311 -4.99 28.22 12.57
CA ASN A 311 -3.74 28.27 13.33
C ASN A 311 -3.32 26.84 13.71
N ALA A 312 -2.05 26.64 14.06
CA ALA A 312 -1.57 25.37 14.61
C ALA A 312 -1.23 25.49 16.10
N THR A 313 -1.38 24.37 16.82
CA THR A 313 -0.90 24.18 18.19
C THR A 313 -0.21 22.82 18.30
N ASN A 314 0.80 22.74 19.18
CA ASN A 314 1.42 21.46 19.57
C ASN A 314 0.88 20.97 20.93
N ASN A 315 -0.05 21.70 21.54
CA ASN A 315 -0.65 21.34 22.82
C ASN A 315 -1.84 20.39 22.60
N VAL A 316 -1.72 19.16 23.08
CA VAL A 316 -2.75 18.12 22.94
C VAL A 316 -3.95 18.41 23.86
N ASP A 317 -3.73 19.07 25.00
CA ASP A 317 -4.75 19.31 26.02
C ASP A 317 -5.56 20.61 25.79
N ASP A 318 -5.14 21.46 24.84
CA ASP A 318 -5.77 22.75 24.54
C ASP A 318 -5.69 23.05 23.03
N VAL A 319 -6.64 22.50 22.27
CA VAL A 319 -6.85 22.77 20.84
C VAL A 319 -8.09 23.66 20.71
N GLY A 320 -7.88 24.96 20.54
CA GLY A 320 -8.96 25.94 20.44
C GLY A 320 -9.75 25.88 19.12
N ASP A 321 -10.89 26.59 19.08
CA ASP A 321 -11.63 26.79 17.82
C ASP A 321 -10.73 27.46 16.75
N ASN A 322 -10.82 26.97 15.51
CA ASN A 322 -9.91 27.30 14.40
C ASN A 322 -8.41 27.01 14.63
N GLN A 323 -8.05 26.18 15.62
CA GLN A 323 -6.73 25.55 15.68
C GLN A 323 -6.74 24.11 15.14
N VAL A 324 -5.58 23.62 14.73
CA VAL A 324 -5.31 22.20 14.46
C VAL A 324 -4.14 21.70 15.30
N LEU A 325 -4.17 20.42 15.67
CA LEU A 325 -3.07 19.79 16.39
C LEU A 325 -1.97 19.35 15.40
N LEU A 326 -0.79 19.95 15.52
CA LEU A 326 0.43 19.45 14.90
C LEU A 326 1.11 18.43 15.81
N LEU A 327 1.41 17.27 15.24
CA LEU A 327 2.27 16.25 15.83
C LEU A 327 3.68 16.39 15.23
N ALA A 328 4.69 16.17 16.07
CA ALA A 328 6.06 15.99 15.57
C ALA A 328 6.13 14.80 14.61
N ALA A 329 7.00 14.85 13.61
CA ALA A 329 7.07 13.84 12.56
C ALA A 329 7.39 12.43 13.12
N CYS A 330 6.38 11.55 13.18
CA CYS A 330 6.49 10.18 13.68
C CYS A 330 7.27 9.22 12.75
N CYS A 331 8.28 9.70 12.03
CA CYS A 331 9.17 8.92 11.18
C CYS A 331 10.16 8.09 12.03
N GLY A 332 9.66 6.99 12.59
CA GLY A 332 10.47 5.89 13.14
C GLY A 332 11.22 6.13 14.46
N ARG A 333 11.26 7.37 14.98
CA ARG A 333 11.91 7.72 16.26
C ARG A 333 10.91 7.87 17.40
N SER A 334 10.76 6.82 18.21
CA SER A 334 10.21 6.92 19.56
C SER A 334 11.34 6.79 20.59
N ASN A 335 11.77 7.91 21.17
CA ASN A 335 12.48 7.90 22.45
C ASN A 335 11.43 7.74 23.56
N ILE A 336 11.25 6.52 24.06
CA ILE A 336 10.69 6.10 25.36
C ILE A 336 11.04 4.62 25.54
#